data_AF-A0A7V4ATE1-F1
#
_entry.id   AF-A0A7V4ATE1-F1
#
_cell.length_a   1.000
_cell.length_b   1.000
_cell.length_c   1.000
_cell.angle_alpha   90.00
_cell.angle_beta   90.00
_cell.angle_gamma   90.00
#
_symmetry.space_group_name_H-M   'P 1'
#
loop_
_entity.id
_entity.type
_entity.pdbx_description
1 polymer ?
#
loop_
_entity_poly.entity_id
_entity_poly.type
_entity_poly.pdbx_seq_one_letter_code
_entity_poly.pdbx_strand_id
1 'polypeptide(L)'
;MAGAPRSAGADPDGPGLRQKDAAAGRMDEGVRRGRQEDGRSRCLWLHAQLAKEHLHRSSAAAGAHRRGRYGPYHPQQVARARDHSAGPLEGSGSASSLGGTGWMHAGGPAGRQAAGNPGQALLETRNGRPIQTLVPRHWRPLSVGRFCGGDSEKPRGALRPMKRREVLRLGAGALAAGALGGCGRRKSGEVLLRYWTGWTGHELQVQRDLIEEFNRSHPGIRVKILCVAGSYQKVPIAIAGGDTPDVCSAVWADQLYGYAARGALTPLDDYLARWGRSLDEWMPGVRRMLRYNGRTFALSTTANSTFIAYNRRIFAECGLDPDRPPQTIAELEEAAERTTLRDARGNYLRYGLRPGGLQIWARVFGGDWYNEETGAITADHPGNIAALAWLQRWFSRYDIRKMETFEAGFGSLEASTGAFYTGKTAMWQTGEWAGENIRRYAPHLDWGYFPLPPPPGGRKNCVQLGGSVFVMPAACRHKDEAFAFLSWICGHYASRRFCSEIHNIPPLIEAAKAPEFQRIPLMRDAIRLAGGHNAFGPAPVAVWPMYQREIQRAEDRAIHGGGDPATLLREVQQRVQREFEEAKRYAVY
;
A
#
# COMPACT_ATOMS: atom_id res chain seq x y z
N MET A 1 33.69 36.05 -70.52
CA MET A 1 33.81 34.69 -69.93
C MET A 1 32.49 34.34 -69.24
N ALA A 2 32.32 33.07 -68.85
CA ALA A 2 31.14 32.55 -68.14
C ALA A 2 30.86 33.31 -66.81
N GLY A 3 29.67 33.25 -66.20
CA GLY A 3 28.45 32.50 -66.55
C GLY A 3 27.23 33.10 -65.80
N ALA A 4 26.02 32.77 -66.25
CA ALA A 4 24.78 33.51 -65.98
C ALA A 4 23.79 32.71 -65.07
N PRO A 5 22.52 33.16 -64.80
CA PRO A 5 22.20 34.32 -63.96
C PRO A 5 20.88 34.22 -63.10
N ARG A 6 20.61 35.27 -62.29
CA ARG A 6 19.33 36.04 -62.12
C ARG A 6 17.95 35.32 -62.00
N SER A 7 17.17 35.59 -60.93
CA SER A 7 16.09 36.63 -60.79
C SER A 7 14.66 36.04 -60.92
N ALA A 8 13.53 36.69 -60.57
CA ALA A 8 13.18 38.04 -60.08
C ALA A 8 12.02 37.90 -59.04
N GLY A 9 11.67 38.86 -58.15
CA GLY A 9 11.17 40.24 -58.34
C GLY A 9 9.63 40.26 -58.12
N ALA A 10 8.93 41.27 -57.61
CA ALA A 10 9.20 42.61 -57.04
C ALA A 10 8.04 42.90 -56.03
N ASP A 11 8.20 43.57 -54.86
CA ASP A 11 8.32 45.04 -54.62
C ASP A 11 7.05 45.84 -54.98
N PRO A 12 6.74 47.01 -54.38
CA PRO A 12 6.74 47.42 -52.96
C PRO A 12 5.38 48.02 -52.51
N ASP A 13 5.23 48.39 -51.23
CA ASP A 13 4.84 49.75 -50.77
C ASP A 13 4.59 49.82 -49.24
N GLY A 14 5.03 50.92 -48.62
CA GLY A 14 4.85 51.22 -47.20
C GLY A 14 3.94 52.45 -46.96
N PRO A 15 4.24 53.30 -45.96
CA PRO A 15 4.31 52.92 -44.54
C PRO A 15 3.57 53.90 -43.60
N GLY A 16 3.37 53.50 -42.34
CA GLY A 16 2.99 54.38 -41.22
C GLY A 16 1.49 54.61 -41.02
N LEU A 17 1.04 55.25 -39.94
CA LEU A 17 1.73 55.76 -38.73
C LEU A 17 0.66 56.08 -37.66
N ARG A 18 0.96 55.86 -36.36
CA ARG A 18 0.31 56.46 -35.17
C ARG A 18 -1.16 56.05 -34.90
N GLN A 19 -1.76 56.29 -33.72
CA GLN A 19 -1.34 56.22 -32.29
C GLN A 19 -2.59 56.58 -31.45
N LYS A 20 -2.72 56.06 -30.22
CA LYS A 20 -3.64 56.55 -29.15
C LYS A 20 -5.16 56.35 -29.39
N ASP A 21 -6.05 56.41 -28.40
CA ASP A 21 -5.98 56.10 -26.95
C ASP A 21 -7.42 55.94 -26.42
N ALA A 22 -7.57 55.23 -25.28
CA ALA A 22 -8.53 55.47 -24.20
C ALA A 22 -10.06 55.19 -24.33
N ALA A 23 -10.60 54.97 -23.12
CA ALA A 23 -11.95 55.27 -22.62
C ALA A 23 -13.05 54.18 -22.70
N ALA A 24 -13.16 53.45 -21.58
CA ALA A 24 -14.34 52.71 -21.15
C ALA A 24 -15.55 53.61 -20.83
N GLY A 25 -16.76 53.03 -20.77
CA GLY A 25 -17.84 53.58 -19.94
C GLY A 25 -19.26 53.05 -20.14
N ARG A 26 -19.89 52.66 -19.01
CA ARG A 26 -21.36 52.63 -18.72
C ARG A 26 -22.12 51.38 -19.28
N MET A 27 -22.75 50.56 -18.41
CA MET A 27 -24.06 50.71 -17.71
C MET A 27 -25.26 50.67 -18.69
N ASP A 28 -26.46 50.17 -18.37
CA ASP A 28 -27.01 49.20 -17.40
C ASP A 28 -28.52 49.03 -17.79
N GLU A 29 -29.30 48.25 -17.04
CA GLU A 29 -30.78 48.13 -17.06
C GLU A 29 -31.46 47.30 -18.19
N GLY A 30 -32.36 46.41 -17.75
CA GLY A 30 -33.19 45.53 -18.61
C GLY A 30 -34.06 44.58 -17.78
N VAL A 31 -35.17 45.07 -17.22
CA VAL A 31 -35.87 44.48 -16.06
C VAL A 31 -37.15 43.67 -16.41
N ARG A 32 -37.23 42.43 -15.88
CA ARG A 32 -38.44 41.60 -15.54
C ARG A 32 -39.53 41.31 -16.59
N ARG A 33 -39.79 40.00 -16.77
CA ARG A 33 -41.04 39.23 -16.47
C ARG A 33 -40.75 37.74 -16.78
N GLY A 34 -41.27 36.72 -16.10
CA GLY A 34 -42.11 36.60 -14.90
C GLY A 34 -41.96 35.20 -14.26
N ARG A 35 -42.59 34.93 -13.11
CA ARG A 35 -42.44 33.66 -12.35
C ARG A 35 -43.44 32.59 -12.78
N GLN A 36 -43.04 31.32 -12.64
CA GLN A 36 -43.84 30.32 -11.91
C GLN A 36 -42.91 29.32 -11.19
N GLU A 37 -43.43 28.65 -10.15
CA GLU A 37 -42.62 28.05 -9.06
C GLU A 37 -42.55 26.52 -9.14
N ASP A 38 -41.56 25.91 -8.48
CA ASP A 38 -41.79 24.65 -7.75
C ASP A 38 -41.06 24.66 -6.39
N GLY A 39 -41.76 24.21 -5.36
CA GLY A 39 -41.54 24.54 -3.95
C GLY A 39 -40.80 23.49 -3.12
N ARG A 40 -40.06 22.56 -3.73
CA ARG A 40 -39.44 21.43 -3.00
C ARG A 40 -38.00 21.64 -2.51
N SER A 41 -37.28 22.62 -3.04
CA SER A 41 -35.84 22.79 -2.75
C SER A 41 -35.50 23.71 -1.57
N ARG A 42 -36.48 24.38 -0.94
CA ARG A 42 -36.23 25.33 0.17
C ARG A 42 -36.34 24.74 1.58
N CYS A 43 -37.11 23.66 1.79
CA CYS A 43 -37.24 23.04 3.12
C CYS A 43 -35.97 22.31 3.58
N LEU A 44 -35.22 21.69 2.67
CA LEU A 44 -33.99 20.95 3.02
C LEU A 44 -32.83 21.85 3.46
N TRP A 45 -32.78 23.10 3.00
CA TRP A 45 -31.72 24.04 3.38
C TRP A 45 -31.96 24.68 4.76
N LEU A 46 -33.23 24.91 5.13
CA LEU A 46 -33.59 25.52 6.42
C LEU A 46 -33.37 24.57 7.61
N HIS A 47 -33.64 23.27 7.43
CA HIS A 47 -33.35 22.24 8.45
C HIS A 47 -31.86 22.08 8.76
N ALA A 48 -30.97 22.35 7.80
CA ALA A 48 -29.52 22.26 8.00
C ALA A 48 -28.93 23.42 8.82
N GLN A 49 -29.57 24.60 8.82
CA GLN A 49 -29.16 25.74 9.66
C GLN A 49 -29.61 25.59 11.11
N LEU A 50 -30.86 25.17 11.34
CA LEU A 50 -31.39 24.97 12.71
C LEU A 50 -30.67 23.86 13.49
N ALA A 51 -30.08 22.88 12.81
CA ALA A 51 -29.23 21.87 13.44
C ALA A 51 -27.90 22.43 14.00
N LYS A 52 -27.36 23.52 13.44
CA LYS A 52 -26.13 24.16 13.93
C LYS A 52 -26.35 24.92 15.25
N GLU A 53 -27.48 25.58 15.40
CA GLU A 53 -27.77 26.38 16.61
C GLU A 53 -28.06 25.50 17.84
N HIS A 54 -28.67 24.33 17.66
CA HIS A 54 -28.95 23.40 18.77
C HIS A 54 -27.70 22.69 19.33
N LEU A 55 -26.66 22.50 18.50
CA LEU A 55 -25.39 21.93 18.94
C LEU A 55 -24.57 22.91 19.82
N HIS A 56 -24.64 24.22 19.55
CA HIS A 56 -23.93 25.22 20.36
C HIS A 56 -24.55 25.51 21.73
N ARG A 57 -25.82 25.16 21.97
CA ARG A 57 -26.44 25.28 23.31
C ARG A 57 -26.30 24.02 24.18
N SER A 58 -25.87 22.89 23.60
CA SER A 58 -25.75 21.62 24.32
C SER A 58 -24.38 21.40 24.98
N SER A 59 -23.32 22.11 24.57
CA SER A 59 -21.99 22.02 25.21
C SER A 59 -21.85 22.84 26.51
N ALA A 60 -22.80 23.73 26.80
CA ALA A 60 -22.77 24.59 27.99
C ALA A 60 -23.40 23.95 29.25
N ALA A 61 -24.03 22.77 29.15
CA ALA A 61 -24.79 22.14 30.22
C ALA A 61 -24.18 20.85 30.80
N ALA A 62 -23.04 20.38 30.29
CA ALA A 62 -22.34 19.18 30.76
C ALA A 62 -21.18 19.47 31.74
N GLY A 63 -21.09 20.70 32.25
CA GLY A 63 -19.96 21.23 33.02
C GLY A 63 -20.10 21.21 34.54
N ALA A 64 -21.00 20.41 35.13
CA ALA A 64 -21.17 20.35 36.58
C ALA A 64 -21.81 19.03 37.08
N HIS A 65 -21.01 17.97 37.27
CA HIS A 65 -21.11 17.04 38.42
C HIS A 65 -20.09 15.89 38.30
N ARG A 66 -18.98 15.99 39.06
CA ARG A 66 -18.21 14.93 39.76
C ARG A 66 -16.79 15.43 40.07
N ARG A 67 -16.65 16.18 41.17
CA ARG A 67 -15.37 16.33 41.86
C ARG A 67 -15.23 15.15 42.84
N GLY A 68 -14.09 14.47 42.87
CA GLY A 68 -13.88 13.44 43.89
C GLY A 68 -12.65 12.54 43.72
N ARG A 69 -11.48 13.04 44.19
CA ARG A 69 -10.27 12.27 44.59
C ARG A 69 -9.54 11.57 43.42
N TYR A 70 -8.21 11.63 43.28
CA TYR A 70 -7.15 11.86 44.26
C TYR A 70 -6.13 12.94 43.81
N GLY A 71 -5.51 13.60 44.79
CA GLY A 71 -4.35 14.48 44.62
C GLY A 71 -3.01 13.77 44.87
N PRO A 72 -1.87 14.43 44.60
CA PRO A 72 -0.56 13.78 44.46
C PRO A 72 0.22 13.68 45.78
N TYR A 73 1.28 12.87 45.78
CA TYR A 73 2.30 12.84 46.84
C TYR A 73 3.71 13.00 46.27
N HIS A 74 4.48 13.90 46.87
CA HIS A 74 5.94 14.02 46.77
C HIS A 74 6.47 14.56 48.14
N PRO A 75 7.78 14.71 48.36
CA PRO A 75 8.56 13.91 49.31
C PRO A 75 8.90 14.64 50.65
N GLN A 76 9.52 13.93 51.61
CA GLN A 76 10.79 14.32 52.27
C GLN A 76 11.22 13.37 53.43
N GLN A 77 12.52 13.01 53.45
CA GLN A 77 13.50 12.85 54.58
C GLN A 77 13.10 12.01 55.84
N VAL A 78 13.96 11.43 56.69
CA VAL A 78 15.34 11.65 57.21
C VAL A 78 15.92 10.24 57.57
N ALA A 79 17.20 9.85 57.42
CA ALA A 79 18.42 10.15 58.21
C ALA A 79 19.64 9.47 57.51
N ARG A 80 20.81 10.08 57.27
CA ARG A 80 21.95 10.44 58.17
C ARG A 80 22.78 9.29 58.78
N ALA A 81 23.86 8.91 58.08
CA ALA A 81 25.26 8.77 58.54
C ALA A 81 26.14 8.66 57.26
N ARG A 82 27.07 9.59 56.93
CA ARG A 82 28.46 9.72 57.44
C ARG A 82 29.19 8.39 57.60
N ASP A 83 30.43 8.19 57.21
CA ASP A 83 31.45 8.89 56.40
C ASP A 83 32.58 7.84 56.35
N HIS A 84 33.25 7.64 55.22
CA HIS A 84 34.72 7.70 55.12
C HIS A 84 35.25 7.25 53.77
N SER A 85 36.31 7.94 53.38
CA SER A 85 37.07 7.84 52.15
C SER A 85 38.25 6.87 52.22
N ALA A 86 38.78 6.56 51.04
CA ALA A 86 40.20 6.28 50.72
C ALA A 86 40.61 4.83 50.44
N GLY A 87 41.16 4.64 49.22
CA GLY A 87 42.50 4.04 49.08
C GLY A 87 42.55 2.61 48.55
N PRO A 88 43.36 2.33 47.50
CA PRO A 88 43.51 1.00 46.93
C PRO A 88 44.76 0.26 47.45
N LEU A 89 44.75 -1.08 47.40
CA LEU A 89 45.98 -1.89 47.44
C LEU A 89 45.88 -3.10 46.49
N GLU A 90 47.04 -3.46 45.95
CA GLU A 90 47.29 -4.60 45.07
C GLU A 90 47.38 -5.92 45.87
N GLY A 91 47.33 -7.09 45.21
CA GLY A 91 47.61 -8.36 45.91
C GLY A 91 47.22 -9.66 45.19
N SER A 92 48.12 -10.11 44.33
CA SER A 92 48.32 -11.50 43.85
C SER A 92 47.66 -12.69 44.58
N GLY A 93 47.24 -13.70 43.79
CA GLY A 93 47.78 -15.07 43.97
C GLY A 93 46.81 -16.22 44.34
N SER A 94 46.96 -17.35 43.63
CA SER A 94 46.40 -18.71 43.88
C SER A 94 44.86 -18.85 43.99
N ALA A 95 44.12 -19.72 43.30
CA ALA A 95 44.29 -21.07 42.73
C ALA A 95 43.50 -22.17 43.49
N SER A 96 42.72 -22.94 42.72
CA SER A 96 42.22 -24.32 42.92
C SER A 96 40.99 -24.67 43.79
N SER A 97 40.18 -25.56 43.19
CA SER A 97 39.06 -26.40 43.70
C SER A 97 37.64 -25.78 43.61
N LEU A 98 36.58 -26.47 43.14
CA LEU A 98 36.24 -27.91 43.13
C LEU A 98 35.43 -28.38 41.89
N GLY A 99 35.53 -29.69 41.54
CA GLY A 99 34.57 -30.49 40.72
C GLY A 99 34.55 -30.24 39.19
N GLY A 100 34.71 -31.22 38.28
CA GLY A 100 34.56 -32.69 38.36
C GLY A 100 33.08 -33.08 38.40
N THR A 101 32.49 -33.84 37.47
CA THR A 101 32.95 -34.85 36.47
C THR A 101 32.12 -34.77 35.17
N GLY A 102 32.64 -34.99 33.94
CA GLY A 102 32.83 -36.30 33.26
C GLY A 102 31.52 -36.79 32.60
N TRP A 103 31.38 -37.24 31.34
CA TRP A 103 32.28 -37.82 30.30
C TRP A 103 31.74 -37.45 28.88
N MET A 104 32.52 -37.18 27.81
CA MET A 104 33.27 -38.09 26.89
C MET A 104 32.42 -39.23 26.27
N HIS A 105 32.49 -39.63 24.99
CA HIS A 105 33.42 -39.43 23.84
C HIS A 105 32.64 -39.06 22.54
N ALA A 106 33.14 -38.38 21.49
CA ALA A 106 34.43 -38.31 20.78
C ALA A 106 34.64 -39.37 19.66
N GLY A 107 34.91 -38.91 18.42
CA GLY A 107 35.23 -39.75 17.26
C GLY A 107 35.43 -38.96 15.95
N GLY A 108 36.66 -38.95 15.43
CA GLY A 108 37.09 -38.50 14.08
C GLY A 108 38.45 -39.16 13.77
N PRO A 109 39.30 -38.71 12.82
CA PRO A 109 39.12 -37.73 11.73
C PRO A 109 39.74 -38.22 10.37
N ALA A 110 40.07 -37.28 9.45
CA ALA A 110 40.83 -37.43 8.17
C ALA A 110 40.10 -38.08 6.96
N GLY A 111 40.43 -37.82 5.68
CA GLY A 111 41.48 -36.99 5.07
C GLY A 111 41.20 -36.63 3.58
N ARG A 112 42.15 -35.94 2.90
CA ARG A 112 42.00 -35.33 1.54
C ARG A 112 42.20 -36.33 0.38
N GLN A 113 41.52 -36.16 -0.78
CA GLN A 113 42.09 -35.63 -2.06
C GLN A 113 41.14 -35.76 -3.28
N ALA A 114 41.50 -35.07 -4.37
CA ALA A 114 40.73 -34.75 -5.59
C ALA A 114 40.44 -35.92 -6.57
N ALA A 115 39.39 -35.76 -7.42
CA ALA A 115 39.43 -35.84 -8.90
C ALA A 115 38.04 -36.08 -9.54
N GLY A 116 37.85 -35.64 -10.80
CA GLY A 116 36.94 -36.30 -11.77
C GLY A 116 35.54 -35.70 -11.98
N ASN A 117 35.33 -35.05 -13.13
CA ASN A 117 34.03 -34.79 -13.76
C ASN A 117 33.65 -35.99 -14.65
N PRO A 118 32.38 -36.44 -14.68
CA PRO A 118 31.57 -36.26 -15.90
C PRO A 118 30.07 -36.02 -15.60
N GLY A 119 29.23 -35.55 -16.52
CA GLY A 119 29.49 -35.08 -17.88
C GLY A 119 28.19 -34.50 -18.49
N GLN A 120 28.32 -33.53 -19.40
CA GLN A 120 27.18 -32.98 -20.15
C GLN A 120 26.81 -33.91 -21.32
N ALA A 121 25.52 -34.05 -21.59
CA ALA A 121 25.03 -34.59 -22.86
C ALA A 121 24.33 -33.47 -23.64
N LEU A 122 24.99 -32.96 -24.67
CA LEU A 122 24.38 -32.13 -25.71
C LEU A 122 23.47 -33.00 -26.59
N LEU A 123 22.32 -32.45 -26.98
CA LEU A 123 21.54 -32.97 -28.11
C LEU A 123 21.27 -31.85 -29.10
N GLU A 124 21.98 -31.91 -30.23
CA GLU A 124 21.71 -31.07 -31.40
C GLU A 124 20.40 -31.48 -32.06
N THR A 125 19.62 -30.51 -32.53
CA THR A 125 18.45 -30.77 -33.39
C THR A 125 18.82 -30.52 -34.84
N ARG A 126 18.67 -31.54 -35.71
CA ARG A 126 18.77 -31.38 -37.16
C ARG A 126 17.55 -32.01 -37.85
N ASN A 127 17.00 -31.28 -38.83
CA ASN A 127 15.90 -31.66 -39.73
C ASN A 127 14.53 -31.91 -39.07
N GLY A 128 13.66 -30.89 -39.10
CA GLY A 128 12.29 -31.00 -38.61
C GLY A 128 11.36 -31.79 -39.52
N ARG A 129 10.54 -32.67 -38.92
CA ARG A 129 9.17 -33.05 -39.30
C ARG A 129 8.51 -33.74 -38.09
N PRO A 130 7.20 -33.56 -37.84
CA PRO A 130 6.55 -34.06 -36.63
C PRO A 130 6.18 -35.54 -36.75
N ILE A 131 6.36 -36.31 -35.66
CA ILE A 131 5.81 -37.66 -35.52
C ILE A 131 4.55 -37.59 -34.65
N GLN A 132 3.41 -37.97 -35.22
CA GLN A 132 2.18 -38.23 -34.47
C GLN A 132 2.23 -39.64 -33.89
N THR A 133 1.82 -39.81 -32.63
CA THR A 133 1.43 -41.13 -32.11
C THR A 133 0.33 -41.04 -31.04
N LEU A 134 -0.87 -41.43 -31.48
CA LEU A 134 -1.97 -42.10 -30.78
C LEU A 134 -1.92 -42.28 -29.25
N VAL A 135 -3.00 -41.87 -28.58
CA VAL A 135 -3.32 -42.17 -27.17
C VAL A 135 -4.48 -43.16 -27.08
N PRO A 136 -4.34 -44.32 -26.40
CA PRO A 136 -5.47 -45.15 -25.97
C PRO A 136 -6.03 -44.72 -24.61
N ARG A 137 -7.35 -44.84 -24.43
CA ARG A 137 -8.08 -44.48 -23.20
C ARG A 137 -8.18 -45.65 -22.19
N HIS A 138 -8.58 -45.26 -20.98
CA HIS A 138 -9.16 -46.04 -19.86
C HIS A 138 -8.17 -46.66 -18.88
N TRP A 139 -8.35 -46.35 -17.58
CA TRP A 139 -8.48 -47.31 -16.48
C TRP A 139 -9.16 -46.61 -15.28
N ARG A 140 -10.03 -47.33 -14.55
CA ARG A 140 -10.67 -46.87 -13.30
C ARG A 140 -9.94 -47.51 -12.09
N PRO A 141 -9.86 -46.86 -10.92
CA PRO A 141 -9.45 -47.52 -9.69
C PRO A 141 -10.65 -48.16 -8.97
N LEU A 142 -10.44 -49.40 -8.49
CA LEU A 142 -11.29 -50.08 -7.50
C LEU A 142 -10.59 -50.12 -6.14
N SER A 143 -11.35 -50.47 -5.10
CA SER A 143 -11.06 -50.22 -3.70
C SER A 143 -10.39 -51.39 -2.92
N VAL A 144 -9.48 -51.02 -2.02
CA VAL A 144 -9.18 -51.66 -0.71
C VAL A 144 -8.59 -53.08 -0.68
N GLY A 145 -7.45 -53.22 0.00
CA GLY A 145 -6.92 -54.47 0.56
C GLY A 145 -6.48 -54.27 2.02
N ARG A 146 -6.72 -55.26 2.89
CA ARG A 146 -6.32 -55.29 4.31
C ARG A 146 -4.99 -56.03 4.52
N PHE A 147 -4.30 -55.73 5.62
CA PHE A 147 -3.41 -56.67 6.33
C PHE A 147 -3.61 -56.54 7.86
N CYS A 148 -3.20 -57.55 8.65
CA CYS A 148 -3.66 -57.80 10.03
C CYS A 148 -2.53 -58.08 11.07
N GLY A 149 -2.87 -57.99 12.38
CA GLY A 149 -2.08 -58.35 13.58
C GLY A 149 -1.51 -57.11 14.33
N GLY A 150 -1.42 -56.99 15.66
CA GLY A 150 -1.83 -57.80 16.84
C GLY A 150 -0.99 -57.38 18.08
N ASP A 151 -1.38 -57.55 19.37
CA ASP A 151 -2.69 -57.81 19.99
C ASP A 151 -2.65 -57.54 21.53
N SER A 152 -3.81 -57.60 22.25
CA SER A 152 -4.04 -57.41 23.71
C SER A 152 -3.76 -56.00 24.32
N GLU A 153 -4.44 -55.49 25.37
CA GLU A 153 -5.28 -56.08 26.45
C GLU A 153 -6.66 -55.36 26.67
N LYS A 154 -7.42 -55.79 27.70
CA LYS A 154 -8.81 -55.42 28.09
C LYS A 154 -8.83 -55.01 29.59
N PRO A 155 -9.82 -54.25 30.16
CA PRO A 155 -11.23 -54.69 30.17
C PRO A 155 -12.40 -53.67 30.31
N ARG A 156 -13.55 -54.08 29.75
CA ARG A 156 -14.95 -54.04 30.26
C ARG A 156 -15.52 -52.79 30.95
N GLY A 157 -16.46 -52.15 30.25
CA GLY A 157 -17.61 -51.41 30.82
C GLY A 157 -18.74 -51.34 29.80
N ALA A 158 -19.71 -52.27 29.85
CA ALA A 158 -20.71 -52.43 28.79
C ALA A 158 -22.03 -51.70 29.08
N LEU A 159 -22.31 -50.61 28.35
CA LEU A 159 -23.63 -49.97 28.31
C LEU A 159 -24.42 -50.47 27.09
N ARG A 160 -25.73 -50.69 27.27
CA ARG A 160 -26.63 -51.21 26.23
C ARG A 160 -26.78 -50.20 25.06
N PRO A 161 -26.89 -50.66 23.81
CA PRO A 161 -27.21 -49.77 22.68
C PRO A 161 -28.67 -49.31 22.77
N MET A 162 -28.89 -48.00 22.96
CA MET A 162 -30.23 -47.39 22.91
C MET A 162 -30.81 -47.46 21.50
N LYS A 163 -32.13 -47.62 21.39
CA LYS A 163 -32.81 -47.72 20.09
C LYS A 163 -32.91 -46.34 19.43
N ARG A 164 -32.76 -46.30 18.11
CA ARG A 164 -32.70 -45.10 17.22
C ARG A 164 -33.84 -44.07 17.36
N ARG A 165 -34.90 -44.36 18.15
CA ARG A 165 -36.05 -43.48 18.41
C ARG A 165 -35.89 -42.58 19.64
N GLU A 166 -34.97 -42.87 20.56
CA GLU A 166 -34.79 -42.05 21.78
C GLU A 166 -33.91 -40.81 21.53
N VAL A 167 -32.91 -40.93 20.66
CA VAL A 167 -32.04 -39.81 20.23
C VAL A 167 -32.84 -38.67 19.57
N LEU A 168 -33.96 -38.99 18.91
CA LEU A 168 -34.82 -38.01 18.23
C LEU A 168 -35.70 -37.16 19.17
N ARG A 169 -35.80 -37.50 20.47
CA ARG A 169 -36.58 -36.70 21.43
C ARG A 169 -35.75 -35.70 22.24
N LEU A 170 -34.42 -35.86 22.28
CA LEU A 170 -33.50 -34.91 22.92
C LEU A 170 -33.04 -33.76 21.99
N GLY A 171 -33.16 -33.93 20.67
CA GLY A 171 -32.76 -32.91 19.69
C GLY A 171 -33.70 -31.69 19.55
N ALA A 172 -34.94 -31.77 20.07
CA ALA A 172 -35.95 -30.73 19.87
C ALA A 172 -35.96 -29.62 20.94
N GLY A 173 -35.33 -29.83 22.11
CA GLY A 173 -35.38 -28.88 23.24
C GLY A 173 -34.27 -27.83 23.24
N ALA A 174 -33.11 -28.11 22.65
CA ALA A 174 -31.92 -27.25 22.76
C ALA A 174 -31.83 -26.12 21.72
N LEU A 175 -32.71 -26.10 20.72
CA LEU A 175 -32.69 -25.12 19.61
C LEU A 175 -33.51 -23.84 19.87
N ALA A 176 -34.24 -23.75 20.98
CA ALA A 176 -35.13 -22.62 21.27
C ALA A 176 -34.54 -21.56 22.23
N ALA A 177 -33.43 -21.84 22.92
CA ALA A 177 -32.89 -20.97 23.97
C ALA A 177 -31.67 -20.10 23.55
N GLY A 178 -31.07 -20.36 22.38
CA GLY A 178 -29.88 -19.63 21.89
C GLY A 178 -30.16 -18.37 21.07
N ALA A 179 -31.43 -18.03 20.80
CA ALA A 179 -31.83 -17.03 19.80
C ALA A 179 -32.21 -15.64 20.36
N LEU A 180 -31.88 -15.34 21.63
CA LEU A 180 -32.20 -14.07 22.29
C LEU A 180 -30.94 -13.31 22.73
N GLY A 181 -29.99 -13.15 21.80
CA GLY A 181 -28.82 -12.29 21.95
C GLY A 181 -28.62 -11.39 20.73
N GLY A 182 -29.10 -10.15 20.78
CA GLY A 182 -28.71 -9.11 19.81
C GLY A 182 -29.59 -8.91 18.57
N CYS A 183 -30.86 -9.35 18.57
CA CYS A 183 -31.82 -8.97 17.53
C CYS A 183 -32.29 -7.51 17.68
N GLY A 184 -31.44 -6.57 17.28
CA GLY A 184 -31.88 -5.20 16.98
C GLY A 184 -32.92 -5.23 15.87
N ARG A 185 -34.17 -4.90 16.21
CA ARG A 185 -35.37 -5.06 15.36
C ARG A 185 -35.18 -4.37 14.01
N ARG A 186 -34.89 -5.16 12.95
CA ARG A 186 -34.72 -4.67 11.58
C ARG A 186 -36.00 -3.95 11.15
N LYS A 187 -35.90 -2.68 10.74
CA LYS A 187 -37.05 -1.96 10.20
C LYS A 187 -37.47 -2.62 8.89
N SER A 188 -38.78 -2.81 8.68
CA SER A 188 -39.31 -3.31 7.41
C SER A 188 -38.92 -2.35 6.29
N GLY A 189 -38.22 -2.86 5.27
CA GLY A 189 -37.65 -2.05 4.17
C GLY A 189 -36.18 -1.66 4.33
N GLU A 190 -35.51 -1.99 5.45
CA GLU A 190 -34.07 -1.70 5.64
C GLU A 190 -33.20 -2.58 4.72
N VAL A 191 -32.50 -1.98 3.76
CA VAL A 191 -31.51 -2.63 2.89
C VAL A 191 -30.25 -2.94 3.69
N LEU A 192 -29.75 -4.17 3.59
CA LEU A 192 -28.56 -4.62 4.32
C LEU A 192 -27.39 -4.78 3.34
N LEU A 193 -26.39 -3.90 3.46
CA LEU A 193 -25.18 -3.91 2.64
C LEU A 193 -24.05 -4.69 3.34
N ARG A 194 -23.38 -5.56 2.58
CA ARG A 194 -22.14 -6.24 2.96
C ARG A 194 -20.94 -5.39 2.51
N TYR A 195 -20.15 -4.86 3.45
CA TYR A 195 -18.89 -4.17 3.16
C TYR A 195 -17.71 -5.03 3.59
N TRP A 196 -16.77 -5.34 2.68
CA TRP A 196 -15.55 -6.08 3.02
C TRP A 196 -14.33 -5.15 3.01
N THR A 197 -13.50 -5.24 4.05
CA THR A 197 -12.31 -4.39 4.23
C THR A 197 -11.05 -5.22 4.46
N GLY A 198 -9.91 -4.74 3.93
CA GLY A 198 -8.58 -5.29 4.21
C GLY A 198 -7.92 -4.70 5.47
N TRP A 199 -8.54 -3.67 6.05
CA TRP A 199 -7.96 -2.90 7.15
C TRP A 199 -8.18 -3.62 8.49
N THR A 200 -7.23 -3.48 9.41
CA THR A 200 -7.22 -4.15 10.73
C THR A 200 -7.04 -3.13 11.86
N GLY A 201 -6.81 -3.59 13.09
CA GLY A 201 -6.32 -2.73 14.18
C GLY A 201 -7.19 -1.50 14.46
N HIS A 202 -6.53 -0.34 14.53
CA HIS A 202 -7.13 0.95 14.80
C HIS A 202 -8.00 1.41 13.62
N GLU A 203 -7.50 1.22 12.41
CA GLU A 203 -8.12 1.63 11.16
C GLU A 203 -9.47 0.91 10.92
N LEU A 204 -9.55 -0.37 11.29
CA LEU A 204 -10.81 -1.12 11.30
C LEU A 204 -11.81 -0.54 12.32
N GLN A 205 -11.33 -0.03 13.45
CA GLN A 205 -12.19 0.59 14.45
C GLN A 205 -12.72 1.94 13.99
N VAL A 206 -11.88 2.80 13.39
CA VAL A 206 -12.35 4.06 12.79
C VAL A 206 -13.38 3.80 11.68
N GLN A 207 -13.19 2.76 10.85
CA GLN A 207 -14.19 2.35 9.85
C GLN A 207 -15.52 1.89 10.48
N ARG A 208 -15.50 1.20 11.63
CA ARG A 208 -16.73 0.83 12.36
C ARG A 208 -17.46 2.05 12.89
N ASP A 209 -16.73 3.01 13.47
CA ASP A 209 -17.32 4.20 14.08
C ASP A 209 -17.94 5.11 13.01
N LEU A 210 -17.29 5.24 11.84
CA LEU A 210 -17.86 5.89 10.65
C LEU A 210 -19.10 5.16 10.12
N ILE A 211 -19.09 3.82 10.08
CA ILE A 211 -20.25 3.03 9.64
C ILE A 211 -21.44 3.16 10.60
N GLU A 212 -21.20 3.25 11.91
CA GLU A 212 -22.27 3.50 12.88
C GLU A 212 -22.84 4.92 12.76
N GLU A 213 -22.05 5.89 12.31
CA GLU A 213 -22.54 7.21 11.92
C GLU A 213 -23.37 7.19 10.62
N PHE A 214 -22.92 6.45 9.61
CA PHE A 214 -23.69 6.22 8.38
C PHE A 214 -25.05 5.54 8.67
N ASN A 215 -25.05 4.44 9.44
CA ASN A 215 -26.24 3.68 9.80
C ASN A 215 -27.27 4.53 10.58
N ARG A 216 -26.81 5.45 11.43
CA ARG A 216 -27.69 6.39 12.16
C ARG A 216 -28.26 7.48 11.28
N SER A 217 -27.50 7.96 10.29
CA SER A 217 -27.90 9.04 9.37
C SER A 217 -28.73 8.56 8.17
N HIS A 218 -28.66 7.27 7.82
CA HIS A 218 -29.34 6.68 6.65
C HIS A 218 -30.30 5.54 7.09
N PRO A 219 -31.43 5.83 7.77
CA PRO A 219 -32.26 4.82 8.44
C PRO A 219 -32.96 3.79 7.53
N GLY A 220 -32.80 3.87 6.21
CA GLY A 220 -33.21 2.85 5.23
C GLY A 220 -32.08 1.91 4.77
N ILE A 221 -30.82 2.21 5.11
CA ILE A 221 -29.63 1.46 4.70
C ILE A 221 -28.83 1.09 5.93
N ARG A 222 -28.48 -0.19 6.06
CA ARG A 222 -27.59 -0.69 7.12
C ARG A 222 -26.38 -1.38 6.54
N VAL A 223 -25.20 -0.91 6.89
CA VAL A 223 -23.92 -1.49 6.47
C VAL A 223 -23.40 -2.42 7.56
N LYS A 224 -22.99 -3.63 7.16
CA LYS A 224 -22.21 -4.56 8.00
C LYS A 224 -20.81 -4.73 7.41
N ILE A 225 -19.81 -4.34 8.19
CA ILE A 225 -18.39 -4.49 7.86
C ILE A 225 -17.88 -5.91 8.21
N LEU A 226 -17.11 -6.50 7.31
CA LEU A 226 -16.32 -7.71 7.54
C LEU A 226 -14.85 -7.42 7.20
N CYS A 227 -13.95 -7.63 8.15
CA CYS A 227 -12.53 -7.68 7.86
C CYS A 227 -12.17 -9.00 7.18
N VAL A 228 -11.46 -8.94 6.05
CA VAL A 228 -10.95 -10.09 5.29
C VAL A 228 -9.42 -10.09 5.18
N ALA A 229 -8.73 -9.30 6.02
CA ALA A 229 -7.28 -9.34 6.16
C ALA A 229 -6.79 -10.76 6.49
N GLY A 230 -5.65 -11.16 5.91
CA GLY A 230 -5.17 -12.55 5.98
C GLY A 230 -6.00 -13.56 5.18
N SER A 231 -7.14 -13.16 4.61
CA SER A 231 -8.04 -13.98 3.79
C SER A 231 -8.36 -13.31 2.44
N TYR A 232 -7.46 -12.47 1.92
CA TYR A 232 -7.64 -11.70 0.67
C TYR A 232 -8.02 -12.56 -0.54
N GLN A 233 -7.58 -13.84 -0.60
CA GLN A 233 -7.97 -14.81 -1.63
C GLN A 233 -9.51 -14.99 -1.74
N LYS A 234 -10.26 -14.72 -0.67
CA LYS A 234 -11.73 -14.75 -0.67
C LYS A 234 -12.33 -13.70 -1.62
N VAL A 235 -11.66 -12.57 -1.84
CA VAL A 235 -12.16 -11.46 -2.68
C VAL A 235 -12.27 -11.86 -4.17
N PRO A 236 -11.20 -12.32 -4.86
CA PRO A 236 -11.31 -12.77 -6.25
C PRO A 236 -12.24 -13.98 -6.40
N ILE A 237 -12.28 -14.90 -5.43
CA ILE A 237 -13.19 -16.06 -5.45
C ILE A 237 -14.66 -15.61 -5.38
N ALA A 238 -14.99 -14.69 -4.46
CA ALA A 238 -16.33 -14.11 -4.34
C ALA A 238 -16.75 -13.35 -5.61
N ILE A 239 -15.83 -12.60 -6.20
CA ILE A 239 -16.04 -11.86 -7.46
C ILE A 239 -16.27 -12.82 -8.64
N ALA A 240 -15.47 -13.87 -8.79
CA ALA A 240 -15.63 -14.87 -9.84
C ALA A 240 -16.89 -15.73 -9.67
N GLY A 241 -17.28 -16.05 -8.43
CA GLY A 241 -18.47 -16.84 -8.10
C GLY A 241 -19.79 -16.07 -8.02
N GLY A 242 -19.75 -14.73 -8.10
CA GLY A 242 -20.94 -13.87 -8.03
C GLY A 242 -21.55 -13.65 -6.63
N ASP A 243 -21.04 -14.29 -5.57
CA ASP A 243 -21.42 -13.99 -4.18
C ASP A 243 -20.52 -12.90 -3.58
N THR A 244 -20.63 -11.69 -4.13
CA THR A 244 -19.79 -10.55 -3.74
C THR A 244 -20.33 -9.78 -2.55
N PRO A 245 -19.47 -9.10 -1.76
CA PRO A 245 -19.94 -7.95 -0.99
C PRO A 245 -20.56 -6.89 -1.93
N ASP A 246 -21.37 -6.01 -1.37
CA ASP A 246 -21.97 -4.89 -2.10
C ASP A 246 -20.93 -3.76 -2.30
N VAL A 247 -20.03 -3.57 -1.33
CA VAL A 247 -18.85 -2.70 -1.43
C VAL A 247 -17.61 -3.45 -0.93
N CYS A 248 -16.46 -3.27 -1.60
CA CYS A 248 -15.19 -3.86 -1.18
C CYS A 248 -14.08 -2.81 -1.18
N SER A 249 -13.32 -2.73 -0.09
CA SER A 249 -12.03 -2.00 -0.02
C SER A 249 -10.84 -2.93 0.19
N ALA A 250 -11.06 -4.25 0.26
CA ALA A 250 -10.02 -5.27 0.20
C ALA A 250 -9.52 -5.52 -1.25
N VAL A 251 -9.49 -4.46 -2.05
CA VAL A 251 -8.99 -4.42 -3.42
C VAL A 251 -7.92 -3.34 -3.47
N TRP A 252 -6.74 -3.72 -3.94
CA TRP A 252 -5.61 -2.80 -4.09
C TRP A 252 -5.65 -2.15 -5.48
N ALA A 253 -5.08 -0.95 -5.61
CA ALA A 253 -5.11 -0.18 -6.86
C ALA A 253 -4.50 -0.93 -8.06
N ASP A 254 -3.51 -1.80 -7.84
CA ASP A 254 -2.88 -2.66 -8.85
C ASP A 254 -3.85 -3.72 -9.44
N GLN A 255 -4.84 -4.14 -8.66
CA GLN A 255 -5.82 -5.15 -9.05
C GLN A 255 -7.02 -4.55 -9.79
N LEU A 256 -7.25 -3.25 -9.65
CA LEU A 256 -8.43 -2.53 -10.15
C LEU A 256 -8.67 -2.79 -11.64
N TYR A 257 -7.65 -2.57 -12.47
CA TYR A 257 -7.75 -2.66 -13.93
C TYR A 257 -8.05 -4.09 -14.41
N GLY A 258 -7.50 -5.10 -13.73
CA GLY A 258 -7.79 -6.50 -14.04
C GLY A 258 -9.26 -6.85 -13.75
N TYR A 259 -9.82 -6.36 -12.64
CA TYR A 259 -11.25 -6.56 -12.35
C TYR A 259 -12.16 -5.74 -13.28
N ALA A 260 -11.79 -4.49 -13.58
CA ALA A 260 -12.52 -3.64 -14.50
C ALA A 260 -12.58 -4.25 -15.92
N ALA A 261 -11.44 -4.68 -16.49
CA ALA A 261 -11.39 -5.27 -17.83
C ALA A 261 -12.26 -6.54 -17.98
N ARG A 262 -12.41 -7.33 -16.91
CA ARG A 262 -13.27 -8.53 -16.87
C ARG A 262 -14.75 -8.22 -16.63
N GLY A 263 -15.17 -6.95 -16.63
CA GLY A 263 -16.54 -6.54 -16.31
C GLY A 263 -16.98 -6.86 -14.87
N ALA A 264 -16.03 -7.07 -13.97
CA ALA A 264 -16.29 -7.56 -12.62
C ALA A 264 -16.67 -6.47 -11.61
N LEU A 265 -16.57 -5.19 -12.01
CA LEU A 265 -16.89 -4.00 -11.22
C LEU A 265 -17.95 -3.16 -11.94
N THR A 266 -18.79 -2.46 -11.18
CA THR A 266 -19.76 -1.51 -11.76
C THR A 266 -19.06 -0.18 -12.06
N PRO A 267 -19.21 0.39 -13.28
CA PRO A 267 -18.79 1.76 -13.58
C PRO A 267 -19.54 2.78 -12.70
N LEU A 268 -18.83 3.78 -12.19
CA LEU A 268 -19.34 4.72 -11.20
C LEU A 268 -19.74 6.09 -11.78
N ASP A 269 -19.45 6.35 -13.06
CA ASP A 269 -19.60 7.67 -13.68
C ASP A 269 -21.06 8.17 -13.65
N ASP A 270 -22.03 7.34 -14.03
CA ASP A 270 -23.46 7.67 -13.95
C ASP A 270 -23.95 7.92 -12.51
N TYR A 271 -23.36 7.23 -11.54
CA TYR A 271 -23.72 7.37 -10.13
C TYR A 271 -23.15 8.68 -9.56
N LEU A 272 -21.90 9.01 -9.89
CA LEU A 272 -21.28 10.29 -9.54
C LEU A 272 -22.08 11.47 -10.10
N ALA A 273 -22.47 11.39 -11.38
CA ALA A 273 -23.32 12.39 -12.02
C ALA A 273 -24.68 12.56 -11.32
N ARG A 274 -25.40 11.45 -11.00
CA ARG A 274 -26.67 11.50 -10.26
C ARG A 274 -26.55 12.13 -8.86
N TRP A 275 -25.37 12.04 -8.25
CA TRP A 275 -25.08 12.60 -6.92
C TRP A 275 -24.42 13.99 -6.96
N GLY A 276 -24.26 14.59 -8.15
CA GLY A 276 -23.63 15.91 -8.31
C GLY A 276 -22.15 15.95 -7.92
N ARG A 277 -21.46 14.82 -7.99
CA ARG A 277 -20.04 14.68 -7.64
C ARG A 277 -19.15 14.52 -8.87
N SER A 278 -17.89 14.91 -8.75
CA SER A 278 -16.88 14.71 -9.79
C SER A 278 -15.64 14.01 -9.25
N LEU A 279 -14.99 13.21 -10.10
CA LEU A 279 -13.66 12.67 -9.81
C LEU A 279 -12.58 13.77 -9.72
N ASP A 280 -12.90 15.00 -10.12
CA ASP A 280 -12.07 16.19 -9.94
C ASP A 280 -11.96 16.66 -8.48
N GLU A 281 -12.80 16.13 -7.58
CA GLU A 281 -12.63 16.28 -6.14
C GLU A 281 -11.33 15.60 -5.63
N TRP A 282 -10.81 14.60 -6.36
CA TRP A 282 -9.59 13.85 -6.02
C TRP A 282 -8.35 14.44 -6.70
N MET A 283 -7.19 14.28 -6.05
CA MET A 283 -5.88 14.68 -6.61
C MET A 283 -5.65 14.07 -8.02
N PRO A 284 -5.03 14.78 -8.97
CA PRO A 284 -4.98 14.36 -10.38
C PRO A 284 -4.41 12.95 -10.63
N GLY A 285 -3.39 12.55 -9.87
CA GLY A 285 -2.83 11.20 -9.97
C GLY A 285 -3.74 10.11 -9.38
N VAL A 286 -4.46 10.41 -8.29
CA VAL A 286 -5.46 9.50 -7.71
C VAL A 286 -6.64 9.36 -8.67
N ARG A 287 -7.10 10.45 -9.27
CA ARG A 287 -8.13 10.47 -10.31
C ARG A 287 -7.78 9.58 -11.51
N ARG A 288 -6.51 9.57 -11.96
CA ARG A 288 -6.03 8.63 -13.00
C ARG A 288 -6.10 7.18 -12.51
N MET A 289 -5.57 6.92 -11.30
CA MET A 289 -5.52 5.58 -10.70
C MET A 289 -6.91 4.92 -10.55
N LEU A 290 -7.98 5.71 -10.34
CA LEU A 290 -9.35 5.22 -10.16
C LEU A 290 -10.08 4.91 -11.48
N ARG A 291 -9.47 5.17 -12.64
CA ARG A 291 -10.10 5.05 -13.98
C ARG A 291 -9.44 3.99 -14.85
N TYR A 292 -10.23 3.35 -15.71
CA TYR A 292 -9.80 2.37 -16.70
C TYR A 292 -10.64 2.53 -17.97
N ASN A 293 -10.02 2.51 -19.15
CA ASN A 293 -10.68 2.74 -20.46
C ASN A 293 -11.70 3.90 -20.43
N GLY A 294 -11.29 5.05 -19.86
CA GLY A 294 -12.13 6.25 -19.76
C GLY A 294 -13.22 6.23 -18.68
N ARG A 295 -13.51 5.09 -18.03
CA ARG A 295 -14.56 4.95 -17.00
C ARG A 295 -13.99 4.89 -15.59
N THR A 296 -14.77 5.29 -14.61
CA THR A 296 -14.44 5.23 -13.18
C THR A 296 -14.91 3.90 -12.60
N PHE A 297 -14.03 3.16 -11.90
CA PHE A 297 -14.39 1.87 -11.30
C PHE A 297 -14.19 1.80 -9.78
N ALA A 298 -13.61 2.84 -9.18
CA ALA A 298 -13.38 2.92 -7.75
C ALA A 298 -13.45 4.37 -7.25
N LEU A 299 -13.62 4.54 -5.94
CA LEU A 299 -13.23 5.74 -5.20
C LEU A 299 -12.07 5.41 -4.25
N SER A 300 -11.44 6.42 -3.66
CA SER A 300 -10.49 6.20 -2.55
C SER A 300 -10.79 7.11 -1.37
N THR A 301 -10.51 6.62 -0.16
CA THR A 301 -10.57 7.38 1.09
C THR A 301 -9.20 7.81 1.62
N THR A 302 -8.10 7.19 1.13
CA THR A 302 -6.69 7.54 1.40
C THR A 302 -5.89 7.74 0.11
N ALA A 303 -4.74 8.40 0.20
CA ALA A 303 -3.65 8.32 -0.77
C ALA A 303 -2.35 8.01 -0.03
N ASN A 304 -1.35 7.52 -0.75
CA ASN A 304 -0.03 7.24 -0.20
C ASN A 304 1.02 8.09 -0.92
N SER A 305 2.12 8.38 -0.24
CA SER A 305 3.30 9.07 -0.76
C SER A 305 4.57 8.22 -0.53
N THR A 306 5.69 8.61 -1.15
CA THR A 306 6.98 7.91 -0.98
C THR A 306 8.12 8.91 -0.76
N PHE A 307 9.00 8.61 0.18
CA PHE A 307 10.22 9.37 0.50
C PHE A 307 11.27 8.45 1.13
N ILE A 308 12.42 9.01 1.51
CA ILE A 308 13.43 8.34 2.31
C ILE A 308 13.49 9.03 3.67
N ALA A 309 13.23 8.28 4.75
CA ALA A 309 13.50 8.71 6.12
C ALA A 309 14.97 8.43 6.45
N TYR A 310 15.61 9.27 7.26
CA TYR A 310 17.00 9.09 7.69
C TYR A 310 17.21 9.44 9.16
N ASN A 311 18.14 8.74 9.81
CA ASN A 311 18.52 8.97 11.20
C ASN A 311 19.60 10.07 11.27
N ARG A 312 19.23 11.23 11.84
CA ARG A 312 20.07 12.43 11.88
C ARG A 312 21.31 12.27 12.76
N ARG A 313 21.21 11.50 13.85
CA ARG A 313 22.36 11.18 14.70
C ARG A 313 23.38 10.31 13.98
N ILE A 314 22.91 9.28 13.26
CA ILE A 314 23.80 8.40 12.47
C ILE A 314 24.48 9.18 11.34
N PHE A 315 23.81 10.18 10.75
CA PHE A 315 24.44 11.09 9.80
C PHE A 315 25.59 11.88 10.47
N ALA A 316 25.32 12.54 11.60
CA ALA A 316 26.33 13.29 12.34
C ALA A 316 27.51 12.41 12.83
N GLU A 317 27.25 11.21 13.36
CA GLU A 317 28.25 10.19 13.73
C GLU A 317 29.20 9.86 12.57
N CYS A 318 28.67 9.78 11.35
CA CYS A 318 29.40 9.48 10.13
C CYS A 318 29.98 10.74 9.44
N GLY A 319 29.90 11.91 10.08
CA GLY A 319 30.38 13.19 9.56
C GLY A 319 29.58 13.76 8.39
N LEU A 320 28.34 13.32 8.19
CA LEU A 320 27.39 13.92 7.26
C LEU A 320 26.65 15.06 7.96
N ASP A 321 26.29 16.10 7.21
CA ASP A 321 25.46 17.20 7.70
C ASP A 321 24.01 16.69 7.89
N PRO A 322 23.49 16.64 9.14
CA PRO A 322 22.16 16.14 9.40
C PRO A 322 21.05 17.09 8.91
N ASP A 323 21.35 18.35 8.58
CA ASP A 323 20.40 19.34 8.06
C ASP A 323 20.46 19.45 6.52
N ARG A 324 21.40 18.77 5.85
CA ARG A 324 21.54 18.73 4.39
C ARG A 324 21.37 17.30 3.82
N PRO A 325 20.15 16.76 3.78
CA PRO A 325 19.90 15.43 3.24
C PRO A 325 20.23 15.32 1.73
N PRO A 326 20.50 14.10 1.21
CA PRO A 326 20.85 13.88 -0.19
C PRO A 326 19.83 14.44 -1.18
N GLN A 327 20.32 15.15 -2.20
CA GLN A 327 19.48 15.73 -3.27
C GLN A 327 19.71 15.05 -4.63
N THR A 328 20.79 14.29 -4.75
CA THR A 328 21.19 13.54 -5.95
C THR A 328 21.44 12.06 -5.65
N ILE A 329 21.40 11.21 -6.68
CA ILE A 329 21.78 9.79 -6.55
C ILE A 329 23.21 9.63 -6.00
N ALA A 330 24.16 10.47 -6.43
CA ALA A 330 25.55 10.39 -5.95
C ALA A 330 25.67 10.68 -4.45
N GLU A 331 24.99 11.70 -3.94
CA GLU A 331 24.95 11.99 -2.50
C GLU A 331 24.22 10.89 -1.71
N LEU A 332 23.21 10.24 -2.31
CA LEU A 332 22.52 9.10 -1.68
C LEU A 332 23.45 7.88 -1.58
N GLU A 333 24.23 7.63 -2.63
CA GLU A 333 25.24 6.57 -2.68
C GLU A 333 26.36 6.80 -1.67
N GLU A 334 26.87 8.03 -1.55
CA GLU A 334 27.87 8.43 -0.56
C GLU A 334 27.32 8.30 0.87
N ALA A 335 26.11 8.82 1.14
CA ALA A 335 25.49 8.75 2.45
C ALA A 335 25.24 7.30 2.89
N ALA A 336 24.80 6.42 1.97
CA ALA A 336 24.59 5.01 2.28
C ALA A 336 25.90 4.25 2.52
N GLU A 337 26.95 4.59 1.80
CA GLU A 337 28.27 3.98 1.99
C GLU A 337 28.86 4.40 3.35
N ARG A 338 28.91 5.71 3.64
CA ARG A 338 29.45 6.26 4.90
C ARG A 338 28.69 5.83 6.15
N THR A 339 27.40 5.55 6.04
CA THR A 339 26.57 5.11 7.18
C THR A 339 26.50 3.58 7.34
N THR A 340 27.01 2.81 6.37
CA THR A 340 27.17 1.36 6.49
C THR A 340 28.33 1.01 7.42
N LEU A 341 28.07 0.15 8.41
CA LEU A 341 29.05 -0.32 9.39
C LEU A 341 29.10 -1.85 9.38
N ARG A 342 30.31 -2.42 9.29
CA ARG A 342 30.53 -3.87 9.30
C ARG A 342 31.54 -4.28 10.37
N ASP A 343 31.45 -5.52 10.83
CA ASP A 343 32.46 -6.13 11.71
C ASP A 343 33.71 -6.58 10.92
N ALA A 344 34.74 -7.05 11.62
CA ALA A 344 35.97 -7.56 11.01
C ALA A 344 35.79 -8.83 10.13
N ARG A 345 34.60 -9.45 10.16
CA ARG A 345 34.22 -10.59 9.29
C ARG A 345 33.33 -10.13 8.12
N GLY A 346 33.13 -8.82 7.96
CA GLY A 346 32.30 -8.20 6.94
C GLY A 346 30.79 -8.42 7.12
N ASN A 347 30.33 -8.80 8.31
CA ASN A 347 28.91 -8.85 8.66
C ASN A 347 28.40 -7.44 8.97
N TYR A 348 27.17 -7.12 8.61
CA TYR A 348 26.59 -5.80 8.93
C TYR A 348 26.33 -5.68 10.43
N LEU A 349 26.72 -4.54 10.98
CA LEU A 349 26.26 -4.02 12.27
C LEU A 349 25.19 -2.94 12.06
N ARG A 350 25.25 -2.27 10.89
CA ARG A 350 24.29 -1.32 10.33
C ARG A 350 24.49 -1.25 8.81
N TYR A 351 23.45 -1.08 8.02
CA TYR A 351 23.57 -0.71 6.59
C TYR A 351 23.01 0.70 6.36
N GLY A 352 23.49 1.38 5.31
CA GLY A 352 23.08 2.76 5.04
C GLY A 352 21.67 2.87 4.48
N LEU A 353 21.44 2.22 3.32
CA LEU A 353 20.13 2.11 2.68
C LEU A 353 20.07 0.81 1.86
N ARG A 354 18.92 0.13 1.89
CA ARG A 354 18.54 -0.88 0.91
C ARG A 354 17.46 -0.26 -0.02
N PRO A 355 17.80 0.26 -1.21
CA PRO A 355 16.80 0.73 -2.16
C PRO A 355 16.07 -0.48 -2.74
N GLY A 356 14.79 -0.33 -3.08
CA GLY A 356 14.01 -1.40 -3.67
C GLY A 356 12.82 -0.89 -4.47
N GLY A 357 12.26 -1.74 -5.32
CA GLY A 357 11.13 -1.40 -6.15
C GLY A 357 11.58 -0.64 -7.39
N LEU A 358 12.07 -1.37 -8.38
CA LEU A 358 12.38 -0.89 -9.73
C LEU A 358 11.24 -0.08 -10.33
N GLN A 359 9.98 -0.41 -9.99
CA GLN A 359 8.81 0.33 -10.45
C GLN A 359 8.86 1.83 -10.12
N ILE A 360 9.36 2.17 -8.92
CA ILE A 360 9.47 3.55 -8.43
C ILE A 360 10.71 4.22 -9.02
N TRP A 361 11.86 3.55 -8.91
CA TRP A 361 13.14 4.08 -9.38
C TRP A 361 13.17 4.27 -10.90
N ALA A 362 12.49 3.43 -11.68
CA ALA A 362 12.28 3.64 -13.11
C ALA A 362 11.67 5.02 -13.39
N ARG A 363 10.64 5.43 -12.64
CA ARG A 363 10.01 6.76 -12.79
C ARG A 363 10.96 7.90 -12.43
N VAL A 364 11.71 7.74 -11.34
CA VAL A 364 12.76 8.70 -10.90
C VAL A 364 13.84 8.86 -11.98
N PHE A 365 14.23 7.79 -12.66
CA PHE A 365 15.17 7.78 -13.78
C PHE A 365 14.56 8.19 -15.13
N GLY A 366 13.35 8.76 -15.12
CA GLY A 366 12.68 9.28 -16.32
C GLY A 366 11.89 8.22 -17.12
N GLY A 367 11.91 6.97 -16.69
CA GLY A 367 11.24 5.83 -17.30
C GLY A 367 9.73 5.77 -17.09
N ASP A 368 9.10 4.82 -17.76
CA ASP A 368 7.66 4.54 -17.74
C ASP A 368 7.38 3.05 -17.93
N TRP A 369 6.25 2.56 -17.44
CA TRP A 369 5.79 1.18 -17.63
C TRP A 369 4.69 1.06 -18.69
N TYR A 370 4.03 2.16 -19.01
CA TYR A 370 2.97 2.24 -20.00
C TYR A 370 2.92 3.65 -20.61
N ASN A 371 2.83 3.74 -21.93
CA ASN A 371 2.61 4.99 -22.63
C ASN A 371 1.10 5.16 -22.88
N GLU A 372 0.49 6.17 -22.24
CA GLU A 372 -0.94 6.47 -22.35
C GLU A 372 -1.35 6.97 -23.75
N GLU A 373 -0.44 7.60 -24.51
CA GLU A 373 -0.70 8.14 -25.86
C GLU A 373 -0.73 7.04 -26.92
N THR A 374 0.17 6.06 -26.83
CA THR A 374 0.29 4.96 -27.81
C THR A 374 -0.43 3.68 -27.36
N GLY A 375 -0.87 3.60 -26.10
CA GLY A 375 -1.51 2.41 -25.53
C GLY A 375 -0.58 1.20 -25.39
N ALA A 376 0.74 1.42 -25.35
CA ALA A 376 1.76 0.38 -25.31
C ALA A 376 2.39 0.23 -23.91
N ILE A 377 2.69 -1.01 -23.52
CA ILE A 377 3.59 -1.27 -22.38
C ILE A 377 5.04 -0.93 -22.78
N THR A 378 5.84 -0.48 -21.82
CA THR A 378 7.19 0.06 -22.09
C THR A 378 8.24 -0.47 -21.11
N ALA A 379 8.30 -1.78 -20.87
CA ALA A 379 9.17 -2.38 -19.86
C ALA A 379 10.66 -2.08 -20.12
N ASP A 380 11.06 -2.11 -21.39
CA ASP A 380 12.41 -1.85 -21.90
C ASP A 380 12.67 -0.36 -22.22
N HIS A 381 11.85 0.55 -21.70
CA HIS A 381 12.10 1.99 -21.81
C HIS A 381 13.51 2.35 -21.26
N PRO A 382 14.30 3.22 -21.92
CA PRO A 382 15.68 3.51 -21.51
C PRO A 382 15.85 3.92 -20.05
N GLY A 383 14.93 4.72 -19.50
CA GLY A 383 14.91 5.07 -18.07
C GLY A 383 14.68 3.89 -17.11
N ASN A 384 13.93 2.87 -17.51
CA ASN A 384 13.73 1.65 -16.70
C ASN A 384 15.02 0.81 -16.69
N ILE A 385 15.66 0.69 -17.86
CA ILE A 385 16.96 0.02 -18.02
C ILE A 385 18.02 0.75 -17.18
N ALA A 386 18.04 2.08 -17.21
CA ALA A 386 18.96 2.88 -16.41
C ALA A 386 18.74 2.70 -14.88
N ALA A 387 17.49 2.64 -14.43
CA ALA A 387 17.16 2.35 -13.03
C ALA A 387 17.55 0.93 -12.61
N LEU A 388 17.29 -0.09 -13.43
CA LEU A 388 17.68 -1.47 -13.13
C LEU A 388 19.21 -1.64 -13.12
N ALA A 389 19.90 -0.99 -14.06
CA ALA A 389 21.36 -0.94 -14.07
C ALA A 389 21.92 -0.19 -12.85
N TRP A 390 21.23 0.84 -12.36
CA TRP A 390 21.57 1.51 -11.12
C TRP A 390 21.37 0.61 -9.89
N LEU A 391 20.21 -0.06 -9.75
CA LEU A 391 19.99 -1.02 -8.66
C LEU A 391 21.04 -2.13 -8.67
N GLN A 392 21.36 -2.69 -9.84
CA GLN A 392 22.41 -3.69 -9.98
C GLN A 392 23.79 -3.17 -9.53
N ARG A 393 24.20 -1.97 -9.96
CA ARG A 393 25.47 -1.34 -9.52
C ARG A 393 25.46 -0.94 -8.04
N TRP A 394 24.29 -0.56 -7.51
CA TRP A 394 24.13 -0.29 -6.08
C TRP A 394 24.46 -1.55 -5.30
N PHE A 395 23.74 -2.64 -5.59
CA PHE A 395 23.85 -3.89 -4.86
C PHE A 395 25.18 -4.62 -5.07
N SER A 396 25.87 -4.45 -6.21
CA SER A 396 27.20 -5.04 -6.42
C SER A 396 28.29 -4.50 -5.47
N ARG A 397 28.06 -3.36 -4.79
CA ARG A 397 28.95 -2.84 -3.73
C ARG A 397 28.75 -3.52 -2.36
N TYR A 398 27.71 -4.35 -2.23
CA TYR A 398 27.27 -4.91 -0.96
C TYR A 398 27.28 -6.45 -0.98
N ASP A 399 27.55 -7.06 0.17
CA ASP A 399 27.26 -8.49 0.37
C ASP A 399 25.75 -8.61 0.64
N ILE A 400 24.98 -8.95 -0.38
CA ILE A 400 23.52 -8.95 -0.33
C ILE A 400 23.03 -10.07 0.60
N ARG A 401 23.64 -11.26 0.56
CA ARG A 401 23.24 -12.40 1.39
C ARG A 401 23.43 -12.12 2.88
N LYS A 402 24.53 -11.46 3.26
CA LYS A 402 24.72 -10.99 4.64
C LYS A 402 23.75 -9.88 5.02
N MET A 403 23.37 -9.00 4.08
CA MET A 403 22.38 -7.94 4.33
C MET A 403 21.00 -8.55 4.61
N GLU A 404 20.56 -9.51 3.80
CA GLU A 404 19.29 -10.23 4.00
C GLU A 404 19.28 -11.06 5.28
N THR A 405 20.38 -11.73 5.60
CA THR A 405 20.53 -12.49 6.86
C THR A 405 20.44 -11.56 8.07
N PHE A 406 20.99 -10.36 7.97
CA PHE A 406 20.90 -9.33 9.00
C PHE A 406 19.48 -8.76 9.11
N GLU A 407 18.83 -8.42 7.98
CA GLU A 407 17.47 -7.90 7.94
C GLU A 407 16.43 -8.89 8.50
N ALA A 408 16.61 -10.19 8.25
CA ALA A 408 15.73 -11.24 8.77
C ALA A 408 15.61 -11.25 10.30
N GLY A 409 16.58 -10.69 11.03
CA GLY A 409 16.55 -10.54 12.49
C GLY A 409 15.55 -9.51 13.02
N PHE A 410 14.99 -8.63 12.18
CA PHE A 410 14.12 -7.52 12.61
C PHE A 410 12.62 -7.72 12.29
N GLY A 411 12.28 -8.70 11.45
CA GLY A 411 10.92 -8.90 10.96
C GLY A 411 10.49 -7.81 9.97
N SER A 412 9.28 -7.27 10.12
CA SER A 412 8.82 -6.14 9.29
C SER A 412 9.55 -4.85 9.69
N LEU A 413 9.98 -4.06 8.69
CA LEU A 413 10.53 -2.71 8.90
C LEU A 413 9.53 -1.76 9.59
N GLU A 414 8.23 -2.07 9.52
CA GLU A 414 7.15 -1.29 10.13
C GLU A 414 6.76 -1.78 11.54
N ALA A 415 7.26 -2.93 11.99
CA ALA A 415 7.07 -3.40 13.35
C ALA A 415 7.94 -2.63 14.34
N SER A 416 7.65 -2.70 15.64
CA SER A 416 8.45 -2.03 16.68
C SER A 416 9.92 -2.44 16.72
N THR A 417 10.25 -3.62 16.17
CA THR A 417 11.61 -4.16 16.02
C THR A 417 12.32 -3.70 14.74
N GLY A 418 11.65 -2.93 13.88
CA GLY A 418 12.13 -2.54 12.56
C GLY A 418 13.54 -1.94 12.56
N ALA A 419 14.33 -2.26 11.54
CA ALA A 419 15.75 -1.91 11.47
C ALA A 419 16.02 -0.40 11.59
N PHE A 420 15.11 0.45 11.11
CA PHE A 420 15.27 1.92 11.19
C PHE A 420 15.10 2.43 12.63
N TYR A 421 14.05 1.97 13.32
CA TYR A 421 13.75 2.34 14.72
C TYR A 421 14.85 1.93 15.69
N THR A 422 15.53 0.82 15.38
CA THR A 422 16.63 0.26 16.18
C THR A 422 18.03 0.73 15.74
N GLY A 423 18.12 1.66 14.78
CA GLY A 423 19.38 2.21 14.28
C GLY A 423 20.25 1.23 13.47
N LYS A 424 19.64 0.14 13.00
CA LYS A 424 20.27 -0.93 12.20
C LYS A 424 20.20 -0.69 10.69
N THR A 425 19.34 0.22 10.24
CA THR A 425 19.54 0.96 8.99
C THR A 425 19.59 2.47 9.25
N ALA A 426 20.45 3.19 8.53
CA ALA A 426 20.58 4.64 8.65
C ALA A 426 19.49 5.40 7.87
N MET A 427 19.00 4.81 6.78
CA MET A 427 17.95 5.34 5.93
C MET A 427 16.93 4.25 5.57
N TRP A 428 15.68 4.66 5.38
CA TRP A 428 14.56 3.79 5.06
C TRP A 428 13.69 4.42 3.96
N GLN A 429 13.63 3.77 2.79
CA GLN A 429 12.69 4.10 1.74
C GLN A 429 11.27 3.69 2.20
N THR A 430 10.38 4.66 2.35
CA THR A 430 9.10 4.51 3.06
C THR A 430 8.07 5.55 2.58
N GLY A 431 6.95 5.70 3.26
CA GLY A 431 5.94 6.74 3.03
C GLY A 431 5.45 7.38 4.32
N GLU A 432 4.41 8.22 4.25
CA GLU A 432 3.96 9.11 5.34
C GLU A 432 3.61 8.40 6.64
N TRP A 433 3.20 7.13 6.55
CA TRP A 433 2.94 6.26 7.71
C TRP A 433 4.16 6.11 8.64
N ALA A 434 5.38 6.33 8.13
CA ALA A 434 6.59 6.39 8.95
C ALA A 434 6.49 7.43 10.08
N GLY A 435 5.81 8.57 9.87
CA GLY A 435 5.66 9.60 10.92
C GLY A 435 4.91 9.08 12.15
N GLU A 436 3.80 8.38 11.94
CA GLU A 436 3.02 7.77 13.02
C GLU A 436 3.73 6.54 13.61
N ASN A 437 4.33 5.69 12.78
CA ASN A 437 5.07 4.53 13.25
C ASN A 437 6.30 4.93 14.11
N ILE A 438 7.05 5.97 13.73
CA ILE A 438 8.15 6.49 14.54
C ILE A 438 7.62 7.08 15.84
N ARG A 439 6.54 7.88 15.81
CA ARG A 439 5.89 8.42 17.02
C ARG A 439 5.47 7.30 17.99
N ARG A 440 5.02 6.16 17.47
CA ARG A 440 4.56 5.01 18.26
C ARG A 440 5.67 4.11 18.77
N TYR A 441 6.70 3.83 17.96
CA TYR A 441 7.70 2.80 18.24
C TYR A 441 9.08 3.36 18.62
N ALA A 442 9.41 4.58 18.20
CA ALA A 442 10.69 5.24 18.48
C ALA A 442 10.52 6.76 18.73
N PRO A 443 9.73 7.19 19.73
CA PRO A 443 9.39 8.61 19.96
C PRO A 443 10.58 9.53 20.30
N HIS A 444 11.76 8.96 20.56
CA HIS A 444 13.01 9.69 20.84
C HIS A 444 14.01 9.66 19.67
N LEU A 445 13.62 9.09 18.54
CA LEU A 445 14.44 9.07 17.33
C LEU A 445 14.53 10.48 16.73
N ASP A 446 15.75 10.97 16.55
CA ASP A 446 16.03 12.19 15.79
C ASP A 446 16.17 11.81 14.31
N TRP A 447 15.19 12.21 13.50
CA TRP A 447 15.05 11.78 12.12
C TRP A 447 14.61 12.93 11.21
N GLY A 448 14.95 12.83 9.94
CA GLY A 448 14.44 13.69 8.88
C GLY A 448 13.93 12.86 7.70
N TYR A 449 13.42 13.53 6.68
CA TYR A 449 12.94 12.93 5.44
C TYR A 449 13.33 13.76 4.22
N PHE A 450 13.44 13.11 3.06
CA PHE A 450 13.66 13.76 1.77
C PHE A 450 13.01 12.94 0.64
N PRO A 451 12.53 13.57 -0.45
CA PRO A 451 11.98 12.85 -1.61
C PRO A 451 13.07 12.03 -2.30
N LEU A 452 12.70 11.00 -3.07
CA LEU A 452 13.66 10.19 -3.81
C LEU A 452 14.50 11.08 -4.76
N PRO A 453 15.84 11.13 -4.60
CA PRO A 453 16.69 12.01 -5.37
C PRO A 453 16.88 11.47 -6.80
N PRO A 454 16.76 12.31 -7.84
CA PRO A 454 16.92 11.84 -9.22
C PRO A 454 18.38 11.81 -9.69
N PRO A 455 18.68 11.02 -10.74
CA PRO A 455 19.88 11.21 -11.54
C PRO A 455 19.80 12.52 -12.37
N PRO A 456 20.90 12.97 -13.00
CA PRO A 456 20.86 14.01 -14.02
C PRO A 456 19.85 13.66 -15.12
N GLY A 457 18.98 14.61 -15.49
CA GLY A 457 17.87 14.38 -16.43
C GLY A 457 16.68 13.57 -15.89
N GLY A 458 16.77 13.06 -14.66
CA GLY A 458 15.69 12.32 -14.00
C GLY A 458 14.55 13.22 -13.49
N ARG A 459 13.46 12.58 -13.07
CA ARG A 459 12.24 13.25 -12.60
C ARG A 459 12.32 13.53 -11.10
N LYS A 460 12.32 14.81 -10.73
CA LYS A 460 12.20 15.28 -9.34
C LYS A 460 10.81 14.99 -8.78
N ASN A 461 10.71 14.77 -7.46
CA ASN A 461 9.44 14.65 -6.76
C ASN A 461 8.51 13.52 -7.27
N CYS A 462 9.09 12.42 -7.77
CA CYS A 462 8.32 11.23 -8.09
C CYS A 462 7.75 10.59 -6.82
N VAL A 463 6.46 10.25 -6.87
CA VAL A 463 5.75 9.58 -5.78
C VAL A 463 4.84 8.50 -6.35
N GLN A 464 4.94 7.29 -5.77
CA GLN A 464 4.01 6.22 -6.09
C GLN A 464 2.73 6.40 -5.28
N LEU A 465 1.63 6.61 -5.99
CA LEU A 465 0.28 6.52 -5.46
C LEU A 465 -0.15 5.05 -5.43
N GLY A 466 -0.93 4.68 -4.44
CA GLY A 466 -1.43 3.32 -4.27
C GLY A 466 -2.43 3.25 -3.12
N GLY A 467 -2.49 2.09 -2.46
CA GLY A 467 -3.39 1.85 -1.34
C GLY A 467 -4.64 1.04 -1.73
N SER A 468 -5.54 0.92 -0.74
CA SER A 468 -6.84 0.25 -0.90
C SER A 468 -7.82 1.16 -1.65
N VAL A 469 -8.42 0.64 -2.72
CA VAL A 469 -9.47 1.32 -3.49
C VAL A 469 -10.83 0.72 -3.18
N PHE A 470 -11.86 1.57 -3.14
CA PHE A 470 -13.22 1.19 -2.77
C PHE A 470 -14.03 0.97 -4.04
N VAL A 471 -14.43 -0.28 -4.27
CA VAL A 471 -15.13 -0.74 -5.48
C VAL A 471 -16.54 -1.24 -5.16
N MET A 472 -17.43 -1.14 -6.14
CA MET A 472 -18.75 -1.78 -6.14
C MET A 472 -18.75 -2.94 -7.15
N PRO A 473 -18.69 -4.21 -6.72
CA PRO A 473 -18.69 -5.35 -7.63
C PRO A 473 -19.89 -5.38 -8.58
N ALA A 474 -19.72 -5.91 -9.79
CA ALA A 474 -20.76 -5.91 -10.82
C ALA A 474 -22.03 -6.68 -10.40
N ALA A 475 -21.86 -7.72 -9.58
CA ALA A 475 -22.92 -8.57 -9.01
C ALA A 475 -23.65 -7.95 -7.80
N CYS A 476 -23.25 -6.75 -7.33
CA CYS A 476 -23.96 -6.02 -6.29
C CYS A 476 -25.43 -5.81 -6.69
N ARG A 477 -26.36 -6.22 -5.81
CA ARG A 477 -27.81 -6.14 -6.07
C ARG A 477 -28.42 -4.79 -5.70
N HIS A 478 -27.87 -4.14 -4.69
CA HIS A 478 -28.36 -2.89 -4.10
C HIS A 478 -27.48 -1.72 -4.52
N LYS A 479 -27.40 -1.44 -5.83
CA LYS A 479 -26.35 -0.56 -6.39
C LYS A 479 -26.48 0.91 -6.00
N ASP A 480 -27.71 1.44 -5.92
CA ASP A 480 -27.91 2.83 -5.49
C ASP A 480 -27.64 3.01 -3.99
N GLU A 481 -28.02 2.04 -3.15
CA GLU A 481 -27.71 2.06 -1.72
C GLU A 481 -26.21 1.82 -1.44
N ALA A 482 -25.59 0.90 -2.18
CA ALA A 482 -24.14 0.65 -2.13
C ALA A 482 -23.36 1.89 -2.58
N PHE A 483 -23.82 2.59 -3.63
CA PHE A 483 -23.22 3.86 -4.04
C PHE A 483 -23.45 4.97 -3.00
N ALA A 484 -24.60 5.03 -2.34
CA ALA A 484 -24.84 5.98 -1.25
C ALA A 484 -23.80 5.82 -0.13
N PHE A 485 -23.53 4.58 0.29
CA PHE A 485 -22.46 4.30 1.26
C PHE A 485 -21.06 4.60 0.70
N LEU A 486 -20.74 4.15 -0.51
CA LEU A 486 -19.45 4.36 -1.17
C LEU A 486 -19.11 5.85 -1.33
N SER A 487 -20.09 6.64 -1.78
CA SER A 487 -19.98 8.10 -1.89
C SER A 487 -19.79 8.75 -0.52
N TRP A 488 -20.52 8.31 0.51
CA TRP A 488 -20.38 8.86 1.86
C TRP A 488 -19.02 8.56 2.50
N ILE A 489 -18.55 7.30 2.46
CA ILE A 489 -17.30 6.85 3.12
C ILE A 489 -16.04 7.37 2.40
N CYS A 490 -16.12 7.62 1.09
CA CYS A 490 -15.12 8.34 0.30
C CYS A 490 -15.49 9.82 0.08
N GLY A 491 -16.40 10.36 0.91
CA GLY A 491 -16.79 11.76 0.92
C GLY A 491 -15.85 12.62 1.77
N HIS A 492 -15.85 13.93 1.53
CA HIS A 492 -14.96 14.89 2.19
C HIS A 492 -14.92 14.73 3.73
N TYR A 493 -16.08 14.59 4.39
CA TYR A 493 -16.14 14.42 5.85
C TYR A 493 -15.52 13.10 6.33
N ALA A 494 -15.99 11.96 5.81
CA ALA A 494 -15.55 10.65 6.27
C ALA A 494 -14.08 10.38 5.94
N SER A 495 -13.62 10.76 4.73
CA SER A 495 -12.22 10.63 4.32
C SER A 495 -11.30 11.53 5.16
N ARG A 496 -11.67 12.80 5.40
CA ARG A 496 -10.91 13.70 6.29
C ARG A 496 -10.82 13.13 7.70
N ARG A 497 -11.94 12.68 8.27
CA ARG A 497 -11.98 12.11 9.62
C ARG A 497 -11.12 10.85 9.71
N PHE A 498 -11.29 9.91 8.77
CA PHE A 498 -10.49 8.69 8.69
C PHE A 498 -8.99 9.01 8.64
N CYS A 499 -8.57 9.82 7.66
CA CYS A 499 -7.17 10.20 7.46
C CYS A 499 -6.57 10.94 8.66
N SER A 500 -7.36 11.77 9.35
CA SER A 500 -6.92 12.45 10.56
C SER A 500 -6.71 11.48 11.73
N GLU A 501 -7.61 10.50 11.92
CA GLU A 501 -7.50 9.52 13.01
C GLU A 501 -6.40 8.47 12.75
N ILE A 502 -6.08 8.17 11.48
CA ILE A 502 -5.03 7.20 11.09
C ILE A 502 -3.72 7.85 10.59
N HIS A 503 -3.59 9.17 10.66
CA HIS A 503 -2.43 9.95 10.21
C HIS A 503 -1.98 9.66 8.76
N ASN A 504 -2.94 9.58 7.84
CA ASN A 504 -2.75 9.27 6.42
C ASN A 504 -3.16 10.47 5.52
N ILE A 505 -2.88 10.45 4.22
CA ILE A 505 -3.22 11.54 3.29
C ILE A 505 -4.68 11.39 2.84
N PRO A 506 -5.55 12.41 3.04
CA PRO A 506 -6.84 12.44 2.37
C PRO A 506 -6.64 12.71 0.86
N PRO A 507 -7.23 11.90 -0.03
CA PRO A 507 -6.99 12.03 -1.46
C PRO A 507 -7.88 13.09 -2.13
N LEU A 508 -8.86 13.64 -1.40
CA LEU A 508 -9.69 14.75 -1.86
C LEU A 508 -8.97 16.09 -1.63
N ILE A 509 -8.95 16.94 -2.64
CA ILE A 509 -8.16 18.19 -2.68
C ILE A 509 -8.54 19.13 -1.54
N GLU A 510 -9.83 19.33 -1.26
CA GLU A 510 -10.28 20.21 -0.17
C GLU A 510 -10.06 19.61 1.22
N ALA A 511 -10.16 18.27 1.36
CA ALA A 511 -9.89 17.60 2.62
C ALA A 511 -8.40 17.71 3.01
N ALA A 512 -7.50 17.63 2.02
CA ALA A 512 -6.06 17.78 2.20
C ALA A 512 -5.63 19.17 2.68
N LYS A 513 -6.40 20.23 2.38
CA LYS A 513 -6.13 21.60 2.86
C LYS A 513 -6.41 21.81 4.35
N ALA A 514 -6.97 20.82 5.05
CA ALA A 514 -7.37 20.98 6.44
C ALA A 514 -6.16 21.25 7.38
N PRO A 515 -6.29 22.16 8.38
CA PRO A 515 -5.16 22.59 9.20
C PRO A 515 -4.43 21.48 9.95
N GLU A 516 -5.14 20.42 10.35
CA GLU A 516 -4.55 19.24 11.01
C GLU A 516 -3.47 18.54 10.15
N PHE A 517 -3.65 18.49 8.82
CA PHE A 517 -2.66 17.93 7.90
C PHE A 517 -1.57 18.96 7.57
N GLN A 518 -1.97 20.21 7.32
CA GLN A 518 -1.06 21.27 6.86
C GLN A 518 -0.06 21.73 7.92
N ARG A 519 -0.37 21.54 9.22
CA ARG A 519 0.54 21.87 10.34
C ARG A 519 1.64 20.83 10.56
N ILE A 520 1.47 19.60 10.08
CA ILE A 520 2.48 18.54 10.21
C ILE A 520 3.38 18.61 8.96
N PRO A 521 4.67 18.99 9.06
CA PRO A 521 5.52 19.23 7.89
C PRO A 521 5.57 18.04 6.93
N LEU A 522 5.74 16.82 7.48
CA LEU A 522 5.72 15.56 6.73
C LEU A 522 4.45 15.41 5.88
N MET A 523 3.29 15.60 6.51
CA MET A 523 1.99 15.37 5.89
C MET A 523 1.69 16.44 4.83
N ARG A 524 1.99 17.72 5.13
CA ARG A 524 1.93 18.82 4.17
C ARG A 524 2.78 18.54 2.93
N ASP A 525 4.02 18.08 3.13
CA ASP A 525 4.96 17.82 2.03
C ASP A 525 4.55 16.57 1.25
N ALA A 526 4.07 15.52 1.92
CA ALA A 526 3.52 14.32 1.30
C ALA A 526 2.26 14.62 0.45
N ILE A 527 1.33 15.44 0.96
CA ILE A 527 0.17 15.97 0.22
C ILE A 527 0.63 16.72 -1.04
N ARG A 528 1.62 17.62 -0.90
CA ARG A 528 2.17 18.40 -2.03
C ARG A 528 2.78 17.50 -3.10
N LEU A 529 3.46 16.42 -2.71
CA LEU A 529 4.04 15.45 -3.64
C LEU A 529 2.96 14.58 -4.30
N ALA A 530 2.00 14.05 -3.55
CA ALA A 530 0.90 13.22 -4.05
C ALA A 530 -0.05 13.99 -5.01
N GLY A 531 -0.22 15.30 -4.81
CA GLY A 531 -0.90 16.20 -5.74
C GLY A 531 -0.07 16.65 -6.95
N GLY A 532 1.22 16.28 -7.01
CA GLY A 532 2.17 16.73 -8.02
C GLY A 532 2.03 16.03 -9.38
N HIS A 533 2.62 16.63 -10.43
CA HIS A 533 2.58 16.08 -11.79
C HIS A 533 3.29 14.71 -11.91
N ASN A 534 4.35 14.49 -11.13
CA ASN A 534 5.11 13.23 -11.07
C ASN A 534 4.54 12.21 -10.06
N ALA A 535 3.33 12.43 -9.54
CA ALA A 535 2.60 11.41 -8.80
C ALA A 535 1.96 10.39 -9.78
N PHE A 536 2.29 9.11 -9.63
CA PHE A 536 1.88 8.05 -10.55
C PHE A 536 1.29 6.86 -9.79
N GLY A 537 0.21 6.29 -10.31
CA GLY A 537 -0.36 5.04 -9.80
C GLY A 537 0.20 3.81 -10.54
N PRO A 538 -0.35 2.62 -10.24
CA PRO A 538 -0.33 1.46 -11.13
C PRO A 538 -0.60 1.81 -12.60
N ALA A 539 0.13 1.21 -13.53
CA ALA A 539 -0.11 1.45 -14.96
C ALA A 539 -1.47 0.86 -15.40
N PRO A 540 -2.29 1.59 -16.20
CA PRO A 540 -3.68 1.26 -16.49
C PRO A 540 -3.84 0.10 -17.49
N VAL A 541 -3.32 -1.08 -17.15
CA VAL A 541 -3.37 -2.29 -17.98
C VAL A 541 -3.96 -3.47 -17.20
N ALA A 542 -4.84 -4.26 -17.84
CA ALA A 542 -5.55 -5.37 -17.21
C ALA A 542 -4.62 -6.45 -16.62
N VAL A 543 -3.43 -6.60 -17.22
CA VAL A 543 -2.39 -7.56 -16.82
C VAL A 543 -1.41 -7.01 -15.78
N TRP A 544 -1.67 -5.83 -15.19
CA TRP A 544 -0.70 -5.17 -14.31
C TRP A 544 -0.16 -6.04 -13.16
N PRO A 545 -0.96 -6.85 -12.43
CA PRO A 545 -0.42 -7.74 -11.41
C PRO A 545 0.51 -8.85 -11.94
N MET A 546 0.37 -9.25 -13.21
CA MET A 546 1.33 -10.14 -13.89
C MET A 546 2.61 -9.37 -14.21
N TYR A 547 2.46 -8.20 -14.84
CA TYR A 547 3.56 -7.33 -15.23
C TYR A 547 4.45 -6.97 -14.02
N GLN A 548 3.86 -6.59 -12.88
CA GLN A 548 4.61 -6.33 -11.66
C GLN A 548 5.44 -7.52 -11.16
N ARG A 549 4.94 -8.76 -11.30
CA ARG A 549 5.73 -9.97 -10.97
C ARG A 549 6.89 -10.19 -11.92
N GLU A 550 6.71 -9.89 -13.21
CA GLU A 550 7.81 -9.96 -14.18
C GLU A 550 8.85 -8.85 -13.96
N ILE A 551 8.43 -7.65 -13.58
CA ILE A 551 9.32 -6.56 -13.16
C ILE A 551 10.13 -6.98 -11.92
N GLN A 552 9.47 -7.53 -10.89
CA GLN A 552 10.15 -8.02 -9.68
C GLN A 552 11.15 -9.14 -10.02
N ARG A 553 10.77 -10.10 -10.85
CA ARG A 553 11.68 -11.17 -11.31
C ARG A 553 12.90 -10.64 -12.05
N ALA A 554 12.78 -9.55 -12.80
CA ALA A 554 13.91 -8.89 -13.47
C ALA A 554 14.80 -8.14 -12.46
N GLU A 555 14.20 -7.45 -11.48
CA GLU A 555 14.91 -6.83 -10.36
C GLU A 555 15.70 -7.87 -9.55
N ASP A 556 15.05 -8.94 -9.09
CA ASP A 556 15.67 -10.03 -8.33
C ASP A 556 16.82 -10.70 -9.11
N ARG A 557 16.64 -10.96 -10.42
CA ARG A 557 17.70 -11.51 -11.28
C ARG A 557 18.88 -10.54 -11.40
N ALA A 558 18.64 -9.25 -11.62
CA ALA A 558 19.70 -8.26 -11.75
C ALA A 558 20.52 -8.11 -10.46
N ILE A 559 19.85 -8.19 -9.29
CA ILE A 559 20.43 -8.06 -7.96
C ILE A 559 21.18 -9.34 -7.53
N HIS A 560 20.57 -10.52 -7.66
CA HIS A 560 21.10 -11.77 -7.08
C HIS A 560 21.78 -12.73 -8.07
N GLY A 561 21.36 -12.73 -9.33
CA GLY A 561 21.79 -13.72 -10.34
C GLY A 561 22.78 -13.19 -11.38
N GLY A 562 22.90 -11.86 -11.50
CA GLY A 562 23.56 -11.22 -12.63
C GLY A 562 22.74 -11.32 -13.92
N GLY A 563 23.08 -10.46 -14.88
CA GLY A 563 22.39 -10.36 -16.17
C GLY A 563 22.31 -8.92 -16.65
N ASP A 564 22.38 -8.72 -17.97
CA ASP A 564 22.26 -7.40 -18.59
C ASP A 564 20.86 -6.80 -18.35
N PRO A 565 20.76 -5.63 -17.66
CA PRO A 565 19.49 -4.95 -17.40
C PRO A 565 18.63 -4.71 -18.63
N ALA A 566 19.26 -4.42 -19.78
CA ALA A 566 18.53 -4.17 -21.02
C ALA A 566 17.90 -5.48 -21.56
N THR A 567 18.62 -6.59 -21.49
CA THR A 567 18.11 -7.92 -21.87
C THR A 567 17.02 -8.38 -20.92
N LEU A 568 17.19 -8.21 -19.61
CA LEU A 568 16.17 -8.57 -18.61
C LEU A 568 14.85 -7.83 -18.85
N LEU A 569 14.88 -6.53 -19.17
CA LEU A 569 13.65 -5.77 -19.42
C LEU A 569 13.07 -5.99 -20.82
N ARG A 570 13.88 -6.30 -21.85
CA ARG A 570 13.37 -6.80 -23.14
C ARG A 570 12.66 -8.14 -22.98
N GLU A 571 13.17 -9.04 -22.16
CA GLU A 571 12.48 -10.29 -21.82
C GLU A 571 11.11 -10.03 -21.15
N VAL A 572 11.05 -9.08 -20.20
CA VAL A 572 9.78 -8.66 -19.57
C VAL A 572 8.83 -8.08 -20.61
N GLN A 573 9.30 -7.16 -21.47
CA GLN A 573 8.51 -6.59 -22.57
C GLN A 573 7.89 -7.71 -23.42
N GLN A 574 8.70 -8.66 -23.91
CA GLN A 574 8.23 -9.76 -24.75
C GLN A 574 7.22 -10.69 -24.04
N ARG A 575 7.46 -11.04 -22.78
CA ARG A 575 6.54 -11.92 -22.03
C ARG A 575 5.21 -11.23 -21.72
N VAL A 576 5.25 -9.97 -21.31
CA VAL A 576 4.04 -9.21 -20.94
C VAL A 576 3.25 -8.78 -22.18
N GLN A 577 3.90 -8.45 -23.30
CA GLN A 577 3.24 -8.00 -24.54
C GLN A 577 2.24 -9.04 -25.05
N ARG A 578 2.57 -10.33 -24.96
CA ARG A 578 1.68 -11.43 -25.35
C ARG A 578 0.37 -11.40 -24.55
N GLU A 579 0.47 -11.44 -23.23
CA GLU A 579 -0.69 -11.43 -22.32
C GLU A 579 -1.46 -10.11 -22.42
N PHE A 580 -0.78 -8.99 -22.68
CA PHE A 580 -1.39 -7.69 -22.85
C PHE A 580 -2.26 -7.60 -24.12
N GLU A 581 -1.76 -8.10 -25.26
CA GLU A 581 -2.55 -8.17 -26.49
C GLU A 581 -3.65 -9.23 -26.43
N GLU A 582 -3.47 -10.31 -25.65
CA GLU A 582 -4.54 -11.27 -25.38
C GLU A 582 -5.64 -10.66 -24.49
N ALA A 583 -5.27 -9.99 -23.40
CA ALA A 583 -6.21 -9.33 -22.50
C ALA A 583 -7.03 -8.23 -23.20
N LYS A 584 -6.46 -7.51 -24.18
CA LYS A 584 -7.22 -6.56 -25.03
C LYS A 584 -8.38 -7.21 -25.79
N ARG A 585 -8.27 -8.48 -26.20
CA ARG A 585 -9.33 -9.21 -26.93
C ARG A 585 -10.51 -9.61 -26.03
N TYR A 586 -10.27 -9.72 -24.73
CA TYR A 586 -11.26 -10.13 -23.72
C TYR A 586 -11.73 -8.97 -22.83
N ALA A 587 -11.23 -7.76 -23.05
CA ALA A 587 -11.67 -6.56 -22.33
C ALA A 587 -13.12 -6.22 -22.75
N VAL A 588 -14.04 -6.20 -21.79
CA VAL A 588 -15.49 -6.13 -22.07
C VAL A 588 -16.01 -4.67 -22.14
N TYR A 589 -15.24 -3.75 -22.74
CA TYR A 589 -15.64 -2.33 -22.91
C TYR A 589 -15.02 -1.68 -24.15
#